data_AF-A0A833DY21-F1
#
_entry.id   AF-A0A833DY21-F1
#
_cell.length_a   1.000
_cell.length_b   1.000
_cell.length_c   1.000
_cell.angle_alpha   90.00
_cell.angle_beta   90.00
_cell.angle_gamma   90.00
#
_symmetry.space_group_name_H-M   'P 1'
#
loop_
_entity.id
_entity.type
_entity.pdbx_description
1 polymer ?
#
loop_
_entity_poly.entity_id
_entity_poly.type
_entity_poly.pdbx_seq_one_letter_code
_entity_poly.pdbx_strand_id
1 'polypeptide(L)'
;MRRNINLDYIRRTITSRKIAPCEALFATLLSALAEEGLLTQGTINYIIGKMTPTFHSYLKVLGYLDNVASQSSEIEKFKAILVSVNEALKLGSKVNLEKIDENIIRACFGGSTCRYCPKGVGLAEIQGSVCPFPRLFEGIAKLEGISIRLVQKPTVIKRIGELCCTEYKLETTTS
;
A
#
# COMPACT_ATOMS: atom_id res chain seq x y z
N MET A 1 -13.60 16.46 -19.00
CA MET A 1 -13.98 15.36 -19.93
C MET A 1 -14.87 14.39 -19.15
N ARG A 2 -16.09 14.06 -19.61
CA ARG A 2 -16.94 13.09 -18.87
C ARG A 2 -16.45 11.67 -19.17
N ARG A 3 -16.04 10.91 -18.16
CA ARG A 3 -15.67 9.50 -18.33
C ARG A 3 -16.89 8.70 -18.79
N ASN A 4 -16.70 7.83 -19.78
CA ASN A 4 -17.74 6.88 -20.18
C ASN A 4 -17.72 5.70 -19.20
N ILE A 5 -18.62 5.73 -18.21
CA ILE A 5 -18.62 4.77 -17.11
C ILE A 5 -19.29 3.46 -17.57
N ASN A 6 -18.52 2.38 -17.63
CA ASN A 6 -19.04 1.05 -17.90
C ASN A 6 -19.60 0.41 -16.62
N LEU A 7 -20.94 0.37 -16.49
CA LEU A 7 -21.62 -0.17 -15.32
C LEU A 7 -21.38 -1.67 -15.10
N ASP A 8 -21.19 -2.45 -16.16
CA ASP A 8 -20.93 -3.90 -16.03
C ASP A 8 -19.51 -4.18 -15.55
N TYR A 9 -18.54 -3.34 -15.90
CA TYR A 9 -17.23 -3.36 -15.28
C TYR A 9 -17.31 -3.04 -13.79
N ILE A 10 -18.08 -2.00 -13.41
CA ILE A 10 -18.26 -1.64 -11.99
C ILE A 10 -18.89 -2.78 -11.21
N ARG A 11 -20.00 -3.36 -11.70
CA ARG A 11 -20.67 -4.50 -11.06
C ARG A 11 -19.69 -5.65 -10.83
N ARG A 12 -18.96 -6.08 -11.86
CA ARG A 12 -17.96 -7.16 -11.75
C ARG A 12 -16.86 -6.82 -10.75
N THR A 13 -16.41 -5.57 -10.71
CA THR A 13 -15.34 -5.11 -9.79
C THR A 13 -15.82 -5.12 -8.34
N ILE A 14 -17.04 -4.65 -8.07
CA ILE A 14 -17.67 -4.70 -6.73
C ILE A 14 -17.82 -6.15 -6.28
N THR A 15 -18.39 -7.02 -7.12
CA THR A 15 -18.64 -8.43 -6.77
C THR A 15 -17.33 -9.21 -6.54
N SER A 16 -16.35 -9.07 -7.45
CA SER A 16 -15.10 -9.84 -7.37
C SER A 16 -14.20 -9.42 -6.21
N ARG A 17 -14.13 -8.11 -5.90
CA ARG A 17 -13.27 -7.59 -4.83
C ARG A 17 -14.00 -7.35 -3.51
N LYS A 18 -15.32 -7.54 -3.47
CA LYS A 18 -16.22 -7.28 -2.33
C LYS A 18 -16.01 -5.86 -1.78
N ILE A 19 -16.11 -4.88 -2.68
CA ILE A 19 -15.83 -3.46 -2.40
C ILE A 19 -16.98 -2.84 -1.61
N ALA A 20 -16.65 -2.23 -0.48
CA ALA A 20 -17.55 -1.43 0.33
C ALA A 20 -17.60 0.04 -0.16
N PRO A 21 -18.70 0.78 0.11
CA PRO A 21 -18.84 2.16 -0.35
C PRO A 21 -17.67 3.10 0.02
N CYS A 22 -17.12 2.99 1.23
CA CYS A 22 -15.99 3.81 1.65
C CYS A 22 -14.69 3.52 0.87
N GLU A 23 -14.45 2.26 0.53
CA GLU A 23 -13.29 1.85 -0.27
C GLU A 23 -13.40 2.38 -1.70
N ALA A 24 -14.61 2.30 -2.28
CA ALA A 24 -14.92 2.89 -3.58
C ALA A 24 -14.75 4.42 -3.56
N LEU A 25 -15.29 5.11 -2.55
CA LEU A 25 -15.14 6.56 -2.37
C LEU A 25 -13.67 6.97 -2.29
N PHE A 26 -12.87 6.24 -1.52
CA PHE A 26 -11.44 6.53 -1.41
C PHE A 26 -10.71 6.30 -2.73
N ALA A 27 -10.96 5.18 -3.42
CA ALA A 27 -10.33 4.88 -4.69
C ALA A 27 -10.70 5.90 -5.79
N THR A 28 -11.96 6.35 -5.84
CA THR A 28 -12.43 7.37 -6.80
C THR A 28 -11.88 8.75 -6.45
N LEU A 29 -11.75 9.11 -5.18
CA LEU A 29 -11.08 10.34 -4.74
C LEU A 29 -9.61 10.36 -5.19
N LEU A 30 -8.86 9.29 -4.91
CA LEU A 30 -7.46 9.20 -5.35
C LEU A 30 -7.34 9.28 -6.88
N SER A 31 -8.26 8.65 -7.59
CA SER A 31 -8.33 8.69 -9.05
C SER A 31 -8.55 10.11 -9.58
N ALA A 32 -9.55 10.82 -9.05
CA ALA A 32 -9.86 12.19 -9.46
C ALA A 32 -8.68 13.13 -9.20
N LEU A 33 -8.09 13.07 -8.00
CA LEU A 33 -6.93 13.92 -7.67
C LEU A 33 -5.71 13.61 -8.54
N ALA A 34 -5.50 12.34 -8.89
CA ALA A 34 -4.37 11.96 -9.72
C ALA A 34 -4.54 12.39 -11.18
N GLU A 35 -5.75 12.32 -11.73
CA GLU A 35 -6.04 12.79 -13.09
C GLU A 35 -5.95 14.31 -13.24
N GLU A 36 -6.30 15.06 -12.19
CA GLU A 36 -6.13 16.52 -12.15
C GLU A 36 -4.67 16.93 -11.84
N GLY A 37 -3.73 15.98 -11.76
CA GLY A 37 -2.32 16.25 -11.47
C GLY A 37 -2.01 16.69 -10.03
N LEU A 38 -3.02 16.74 -9.16
CA LEU A 38 -2.89 17.11 -7.75
C LEU A 38 -2.20 16.01 -6.92
N LEU A 39 -2.34 14.76 -7.34
CA LEU A 39 -1.82 13.60 -6.63
C LEU A 39 -0.58 13.00 -7.34
N THR A 40 0.57 13.64 -7.17
CA THR A 40 1.86 13.06 -7.55
C THR A 40 2.36 12.03 -6.53
N GLN A 41 3.37 11.22 -6.86
CA GLN A 41 4.02 10.34 -5.88
C GLN A 41 4.62 11.13 -4.69
N GLY A 42 5.10 12.36 -4.92
CA GLY A 42 5.57 13.25 -3.86
C GLY A 42 4.44 13.68 -2.93
N THR A 43 3.32 14.15 -3.50
CA THR A 43 2.14 14.58 -2.73
C THR A 43 1.58 13.45 -1.89
N ILE A 44 1.39 12.26 -2.47
CA ILE A 44 0.87 11.11 -1.71
C ILE A 44 1.85 10.69 -0.61
N ASN A 45 3.17 10.72 -0.85
CA ASN A 45 4.15 10.38 0.18
C ASN A 45 4.11 11.37 1.36
N TYR A 46 3.89 12.65 1.09
CA TYR A 46 3.74 13.69 2.12
C TYR A 46 2.46 13.48 2.94
N ILE A 47 1.30 13.34 2.28
CA ILE A 47 0.00 13.12 2.93
C ILE A 47 0.06 11.86 3.80
N ILE A 48 0.56 10.75 3.24
CA ILE A 48 0.66 9.49 3.98
C ILE A 48 1.63 9.61 5.15
N GLY A 49 2.74 10.33 4.99
CA GLY A 49 3.65 10.62 6.11
C GLY A 49 2.94 11.33 7.28
N LYS A 50 1.99 12.23 7.01
CA LYS A 50 1.18 12.90 8.04
C LYS A 50 0.09 12.01 8.63
N MET A 51 -0.52 11.15 7.82
CA MET A 51 -1.57 10.23 8.27
C MET A 51 -1.03 9.03 9.07
N THR A 52 0.22 8.63 8.81
CA THR A 52 0.77 7.37 9.34
C THR A 52 0.74 7.28 10.87
N PRO A 53 1.18 8.29 11.66
CA PRO A 53 1.14 8.19 13.12
C PRO A 53 -0.26 7.97 13.68
N THR A 54 -1.27 8.66 13.14
CA THR A 54 -2.66 8.48 13.56
C THR A 54 -3.17 7.09 13.21
N PHE A 55 -2.96 6.65 11.97
CA PHE A 55 -3.41 5.33 11.52
C PHE A 55 -2.71 4.19 12.27
N HIS A 56 -1.41 4.35 12.55
CA HIS A 56 -0.63 3.45 13.38
C HIS A 56 -1.23 3.28 14.79
N SER A 57 -1.60 4.38 15.45
CA SER A 57 -2.27 4.33 16.75
C SER A 57 -3.60 3.56 16.70
N TYR A 58 -4.40 3.75 15.64
CA TYR A 58 -5.63 2.95 15.45
C TYR A 58 -5.32 1.46 15.29
N LEU A 59 -4.31 1.10 14.49
CA LEU A 59 -3.91 -0.30 14.32
C LEU A 59 -3.43 -0.93 15.64
N LYS A 60 -2.70 -0.18 16.47
CA LYS A 60 -2.31 -0.64 17.82
C LYS A 60 -3.51 -0.87 18.73
N VAL A 61 -4.41 0.11 18.84
CA VAL A 61 -5.59 0.01 19.72
C VAL A 61 -6.52 -1.14 19.28
N LEU A 62 -6.62 -1.39 17.98
CA LEU A 62 -7.42 -2.48 17.42
C LEU A 62 -6.71 -3.85 17.47
N GLY A 63 -5.49 -3.93 18.00
CA GLY A 63 -4.73 -5.18 18.16
C GLY A 63 -4.10 -5.73 16.86
N TYR A 64 -4.16 -4.99 15.75
CA TYR A 64 -3.58 -5.47 14.49
C TYR A 64 -2.06 -5.59 14.53
N LEU A 65 -1.38 -4.85 15.41
CA LEU A 65 0.08 -4.82 15.50
C LEU A 65 0.66 -5.64 16.66
N ASP A 66 -0.16 -6.37 17.43
CA ASP A 66 0.28 -7.11 18.62
C ASP A 66 1.35 -8.16 18.30
N ASN A 67 1.23 -8.78 17.13
CA ASN A 67 2.17 -9.80 16.66
C ASN A 67 3.48 -9.23 16.10
N VAL A 68 3.63 -7.90 15.96
CA VAL A 68 4.86 -7.29 15.42
C VAL A 68 5.99 -7.37 16.45
N ALA A 69 5.71 -7.02 17.71
CA ALA A 69 6.72 -7.00 18.77
C ALA A 69 7.30 -8.40 19.08
N SER A 70 6.52 -9.46 18.84
CA SER A 70 6.91 -10.85 19.13
C SER A 70 7.81 -11.49 18.06
N GLN A 71 8.04 -10.84 16.92
CA GLN A 71 8.89 -11.41 15.86
C GLN A 71 10.38 -11.24 16.16
N SER A 72 11.16 -12.23 15.71
CA SER A 72 12.58 -12.34 16.08
C SER A 72 13.51 -11.44 15.26
N SER A 73 13.17 -11.15 14.00
CA SER A 73 14.00 -10.36 13.10
C SER A 73 13.25 -9.16 12.51
N GLU A 74 13.97 -8.10 12.11
CA GLU A 74 13.38 -6.92 11.47
C GLU A 74 12.58 -7.26 10.21
N ILE A 75 13.05 -8.25 9.42
CA ILE A 75 12.36 -8.71 8.20
C ILE A 75 11.02 -9.37 8.57
N GLU A 76 10.99 -10.20 9.61
CA GLU A 76 9.75 -10.82 10.10
C GLU A 76 8.80 -9.78 10.70
N LYS A 77 9.32 -8.80 11.47
CA LYS A 77 8.53 -7.67 11.96
C LYS A 77 7.91 -6.88 10.82
N PHE A 78 8.68 -6.61 9.76
CA PHE A 78 8.17 -5.92 8.59
C PHE A 78 7.13 -6.75 7.83
N LYS A 79 7.35 -8.07 7.69
CA LYS A 79 6.35 -8.99 7.13
C LYS A 79 5.06 -8.99 7.94
N ALA A 80 5.16 -9.00 9.27
CA ALA A 80 4.00 -8.90 10.16
C ALA A 80 3.22 -7.61 9.92
N ILE A 81 3.90 -6.45 9.81
CA ILE A 81 3.26 -5.17 9.45
C ILE A 81 2.51 -5.26 8.11
N LEU A 82 3.13 -5.83 7.07
CA LEU A 82 2.50 -5.98 5.76
C LEU A 82 1.23 -6.84 5.86
N VAL A 83 1.27 -7.93 6.62
CA VAL A 83 0.13 -8.82 6.85
C VAL A 83 -0.97 -8.11 7.64
N SER A 84 -0.62 -7.47 8.76
CA SER A 84 -1.56 -6.75 9.63
C SER A 84 -2.30 -5.63 8.90
N VAL A 85 -1.59 -4.83 8.12
CA VAL A 85 -2.22 -3.75 7.33
C VAL A 85 -3.04 -4.34 6.18
N ASN A 86 -2.57 -5.42 5.55
CA ASN A 86 -3.35 -6.12 4.54
C ASN A 86 -4.65 -6.71 5.10
N GLU A 87 -4.64 -7.21 6.33
CA GLU A 87 -5.82 -7.72 7.04
C GLU A 87 -6.78 -6.59 7.39
N ALA A 88 -6.28 -5.54 8.05
CA ALA A 88 -7.08 -4.39 8.47
C ALA A 88 -7.79 -3.71 7.30
N LEU A 89 -7.09 -3.58 6.17
CA LEU A 89 -7.60 -2.89 4.99
C LEU A 89 -8.14 -3.85 3.92
N LYS A 90 -7.92 -5.16 4.03
CA LYS A 90 -8.29 -6.15 3.00
C LYS A 90 -7.68 -5.82 1.63
N LEU A 91 -6.37 -5.49 1.61
CA LEU A 91 -5.69 -5.05 0.38
C LEU A 91 -5.62 -6.17 -0.67
N GLY A 92 -5.58 -7.43 -0.27
CA GLY A 92 -5.66 -8.58 -1.16
C GLY A 92 -5.43 -9.91 -0.45
N SER A 93 -5.45 -11.00 -1.22
CA SER A 93 -5.38 -12.37 -0.69
C SER A 93 -3.98 -12.84 -0.32
N LYS A 94 -2.93 -12.17 -0.81
CA LYS A 94 -1.53 -12.60 -0.61
C LYS A 94 -0.64 -11.42 -0.28
N VAL A 95 0.24 -11.66 0.70
CA VAL A 95 1.39 -10.83 1.02
C VAL A 95 2.62 -11.71 0.86
N ASN A 96 3.59 -11.26 0.08
CA ASN A 96 4.86 -11.92 -0.08
C ASN A 96 5.99 -10.94 0.23
N LEU A 97 7.05 -11.44 0.85
CA LEU A 97 8.26 -10.69 1.15
C LEU A 97 9.46 -11.54 0.73
N GLU A 98 10.22 -11.03 -0.23
CA GLU A 98 11.37 -11.73 -0.80
C GLU A 98 12.63 -10.88 -0.57
N LYS A 99 13.72 -11.51 -0.14
CA LYS A 99 15.04 -10.87 -0.13
C LYS A 99 15.60 -10.91 -1.55
N ILE A 100 15.89 -9.75 -2.12
CA ILE A 100 16.42 -9.62 -3.49
C ILE A 100 17.93 -9.46 -3.49
N ASP A 101 18.47 -8.83 -2.44
CA ASP A 101 19.89 -8.57 -2.23
C ASP A 101 20.17 -8.51 -0.71
N GLU A 102 21.43 -8.36 -0.28
CA GLU A 102 21.86 -8.33 1.13
C GLU A 102 21.00 -7.37 1.98
N ASN A 103 20.71 -6.19 1.44
CA ASN A 103 19.97 -5.13 2.13
C ASN A 103 18.69 -4.69 1.40
N ILE A 104 18.27 -5.41 0.34
CA ILE A 104 17.06 -5.06 -0.41
C ILE A 104 16.03 -6.17 -0.28
N ILE A 105 14.83 -5.79 0.14
CA ILE A 105 13.67 -6.67 0.19
C ILE A 105 12.58 -6.16 -0.74
N ARG A 106 11.82 -7.08 -1.34
CA ARG A 106 10.66 -6.81 -2.18
C ARG A 106 9.41 -7.26 -1.47
N ALA A 107 8.53 -6.30 -1.18
CA ALA A 107 7.20 -6.57 -0.65
C ALA A 107 6.19 -6.58 -1.80
N CYS A 108 5.42 -7.64 -1.91
CA CYS A 108 4.35 -7.79 -2.88
C CYS A 108 3.00 -7.96 -2.16
N PHE A 109 2.03 -7.10 -2.48
CA PHE A 109 0.74 -7.04 -1.79
C PHE A 109 -0.39 -6.60 -2.74
N GLY A 110 -1.62 -6.92 -2.35
CA GLY A 110 -2.89 -6.39 -2.87
C GLY A 110 -3.24 -6.66 -4.33
N GLY A 111 -2.41 -6.22 -5.26
CA GLY A 111 -2.45 -6.66 -6.64
C GLY A 111 -3.73 -6.34 -7.39
N SER A 112 -4.21 -7.29 -8.21
CA SER A 112 -5.50 -7.25 -8.91
C SER A 112 -6.72 -7.17 -8.00
N THR A 113 -6.57 -7.51 -6.72
CA THR A 113 -7.67 -7.59 -5.75
C THR A 113 -7.78 -6.37 -4.84
N CYS A 114 -6.87 -5.39 -4.96
CA CYS A 114 -6.88 -4.21 -4.11
C CYS A 114 -8.14 -3.37 -4.27
N ARG A 115 -8.76 -3.07 -3.12
CA ARG A 115 -10.02 -2.34 -2.99
C ARG A 115 -9.87 -0.83 -3.03
N TYR A 116 -8.65 -0.34 -2.81
CA TYR A 116 -8.30 1.09 -2.83
C TYR A 116 -7.52 1.49 -4.10
N CYS A 117 -7.49 0.62 -5.12
CA CYS A 117 -6.69 0.86 -6.31
C CYS A 117 -7.28 2.02 -7.12
N PRO A 118 -6.59 3.16 -7.29
CA PRO A 118 -7.12 4.28 -8.07
C PRO A 118 -7.36 3.89 -9.53
N LYS A 119 -6.51 3.03 -10.11
CA LYS A 119 -6.72 2.51 -11.48
C LYS A 119 -7.84 1.47 -11.54
N GLY A 120 -7.77 0.46 -10.68
CA GLY A 120 -8.61 -0.73 -10.79
C GLY A 120 -10.01 -0.60 -10.18
N VAL A 121 -10.22 0.38 -9.29
CA VAL A 121 -11.52 0.67 -8.65
C VAL A 121 -11.95 2.10 -8.99
N GLY A 122 -11.03 3.06 -8.83
CA GLY A 122 -11.28 4.46 -9.17
C GLY A 122 -11.26 4.77 -10.67
N LEU A 123 -10.95 3.78 -11.54
CA LEU A 123 -10.89 3.92 -12.99
C LEU A 123 -9.94 5.03 -13.49
N ALA A 124 -8.84 5.27 -12.77
CA ALA A 124 -7.89 6.34 -13.08
C ALA A 124 -7.08 6.05 -14.35
N GLU A 125 -7.03 7.01 -15.26
CA GLU A 125 -6.16 7.00 -16.46
C GLU A 125 -4.86 7.78 -16.21
N ILE A 126 -4.01 7.24 -15.34
CA ILE A 126 -2.77 7.92 -14.90
C ILE A 126 -1.50 7.17 -15.31
N GLN A 127 -0.46 7.93 -15.68
CA GLN A 127 0.88 7.39 -15.87
C GLN A 127 1.53 7.08 -14.50
N GLY A 128 2.16 5.91 -14.37
CA GLY A 128 2.76 5.46 -13.10
C GLY A 128 1.76 4.91 -12.09
N SER A 129 2.15 4.87 -10.81
CA SER A 129 1.34 4.34 -9.69
C SER A 129 1.22 5.38 -8.59
N VAL A 130 -0.01 5.77 -8.20
CA VAL A 130 -0.25 6.69 -7.07
C VAL A 130 -0.82 5.89 -5.89
N CYS A 131 -0.02 4.96 -5.40
CA CYS A 131 -0.43 4.08 -4.32
C CYS A 131 0.09 4.61 -2.99
N PRO A 132 -0.77 4.72 -1.96
CA PRO A 132 -0.35 5.21 -0.64
C PRO A 132 0.42 4.17 0.17
N PHE A 133 0.19 2.88 -0.09
CA PHE A 133 0.64 1.79 0.79
C PHE A 133 2.15 1.65 0.92
N PRO A 134 2.97 1.81 -0.14
CA PRO A 134 4.42 1.68 0.01
C PRO A 134 5.00 2.60 1.09
N ARG A 135 4.56 3.86 1.11
CA ARG A 135 4.99 4.85 2.10
C ARG A 135 4.36 4.61 3.48
N LEU A 136 3.13 4.12 3.51
CA LEU A 136 2.45 3.75 4.76
C LEU A 136 3.21 2.64 5.49
N PHE A 137 3.62 1.58 4.78
CA PHE A 137 4.38 0.49 5.36
C PHE A 137 5.73 0.94 5.91
N GLU A 138 6.46 1.79 5.16
CA GLU A 138 7.71 2.38 5.64
C GLU A 138 7.49 3.21 6.92
N GLY A 139 6.44 4.03 6.96
CA GLY A 139 6.16 4.87 8.12
C GLY A 139 5.75 4.07 9.35
N ILE A 140 4.93 3.04 9.19
CA ILE A 140 4.57 2.12 10.29
C ILE A 140 5.81 1.37 10.78
N ALA A 141 6.64 0.86 9.87
CA ALA A 141 7.88 0.18 10.21
C ALA A 141 8.81 1.05 11.08
N LYS A 142 8.97 2.34 10.72
CA LYS A 142 9.75 3.30 11.50
C LYS A 142 9.18 3.53 12.90
N LEU A 143 7.85 3.60 13.04
CA LEU A 143 7.18 3.72 14.34
C LEU A 143 7.30 2.45 15.19
N GLU A 144 7.49 1.29 14.56
CA GLU A 144 7.80 0.01 15.22
C GLU A 144 9.31 -0.22 15.42
N GLY A 145 10.14 0.79 15.19
CA GLY A 145 11.58 0.73 15.43
C GLY A 145 12.36 -0.07 14.39
N ILE A 146 11.81 -0.29 13.19
CA ILE A 146 12.46 -1.01 12.10
C ILE A 146 13.13 0.00 11.17
N SER A 147 14.43 -0.19 10.94
CA SER A 147 15.24 0.70 10.08
C SER A 147 15.09 0.30 8.61
N ILE A 148 14.07 0.84 7.94
CA ILE A 148 13.76 0.54 6.54
C ILE A 148 13.39 1.79 5.74
N ARG A 149 13.78 1.80 4.46
CA ARG A 149 13.51 2.91 3.54
C ARG A 149 12.95 2.43 2.22
N LEU A 150 11.89 3.09 1.74
CA LEU A 150 11.32 2.84 0.43
C LEU A 150 12.32 3.24 -0.67
N VAL A 151 12.64 2.32 -1.57
CA VAL A 151 13.53 2.58 -2.70
C VAL A 151 12.81 3.46 -3.72
N GLN A 152 13.32 4.68 -3.92
CA GLN A 152 12.76 5.61 -4.88
C GLN A 152 13.22 5.24 -6.29
N LYS A 153 12.27 4.94 -7.17
CA LYS A 153 12.47 4.67 -8.60
C LYS A 153 11.43 5.46 -9.41
N PRO A 154 11.62 5.66 -10.73
CA PRO A 154 10.61 6.29 -11.58
C PRO A 154 9.23 5.63 -11.47
N THR A 155 9.19 4.33 -11.17
CA THR A 155 7.96 3.63 -10.78
C THR A 155 8.19 2.90 -9.46
N VAL A 156 7.55 3.39 -8.39
CA VAL A 156 7.66 2.83 -7.04
C VAL A 156 7.00 1.45 -6.93
N ILE A 157 5.95 1.19 -7.73
CA ILE A 157 5.27 -0.10 -7.78
C ILE A 157 5.38 -0.73 -9.15
N LYS A 158 5.86 -1.97 -9.18
CA LYS A 158 5.85 -2.82 -10.37
C LYS A 158 4.83 -3.94 -10.18
N ARG A 159 4.07 -4.27 -11.23
CA ARG A 159 3.21 -5.45 -11.20
C ARG A 159 4.03 -6.69 -11.54
N ILE A 160 3.98 -7.71 -10.68
CA ILE A 160 4.62 -9.02 -10.90
C ILE A 160 3.54 -10.08 -10.73
N GLY A 161 3.15 -10.72 -11.83
CA GLY A 161 1.96 -11.56 -11.87
C GLY A 161 0.72 -10.78 -11.44
N GLU A 162 0.01 -11.29 -10.45
CA GLU A 162 -1.19 -10.62 -9.92
C GLU A 162 -0.90 -9.57 -8.84
N LEU A 163 0.33 -9.50 -8.31
CA LEU A 163 0.67 -8.66 -7.15
C LEU A 163 1.29 -7.31 -7.55
N CYS A 164 1.13 -6.33 -6.67
CA CYS A 164 1.84 -5.06 -6.73
C CYS A 164 3.06 -5.16 -5.82
N CYS A 165 4.24 -5.01 -6.40
CA CYS A 165 5.51 -5.15 -5.70
C CYS A 165 6.25 -3.84 -5.60
N THR A 166 6.84 -3.58 -4.44
CA THR A 166 7.69 -2.43 -4.17
C THR A 166 8.93 -2.89 -3.41
N GLU A 167 10.00 -2.12 -3.49
CA GLU A 167 11.30 -2.48 -2.92
C GLU A 167 11.68 -1.55 -1.79
N TYR A 168 12.28 -2.13 -0.76
CA TYR A 168 12.75 -1.45 0.43
C TYR A 168 14.20 -1.80 0.69
N LYS A 169 14.95 -0.82 1.19
CA LYS A 169 16.31 -0.99 1.69
C LYS A 169 16.28 -1.07 3.21
N LEU A 170 16.84 -2.14 3.77
CA LEU A 170 17.15 -2.23 5.19
C LEU A 170 18.35 -1.32 5.48
N GLU A 171 18.20 -0.45 6.46
CA GLU A 171 19.28 0.43 6.92
C GLU A 171 19.94 -0.25 8.11
N THR A 172 21.22 -0.63 7.98
CA THR A 172 22.01 -1.09 9.12
C THR A 172 22.07 0.02 10.15
N THR A 173 21.53 -0.22 11.33
CA THR A 173 21.77 0.61 12.51
C THR A 173 23.27 0.54 12.78
N THR A 174 24.02 1.58 12.40
CA THR A 174 25.37 1.78 12.91
C THR A 174 25.23 2.08 14.39
N SER A 175 25.49 1.06 15.21
CA SER A 175 25.62 1.14 16.66
C SER A 175 26.65 2.18 17.09
#